data_AF-A0A659UAA9-F1
#
_entry.id   AF-A0A659UAA9-F1
#
_cell.length_a   1.000
_cell.length_b   1.000
_cell.length_c   1.000
_cell.angle_alpha   90.00
_cell.angle_beta   90.00
_cell.angle_gamma   90.00
#
_symmetry.space_group_name_H-M   'P 1'
#
loop_
_entity.id
_entity.type
_entity.pdbx_description
1 polymer ?
#
loop_
_entity_poly.entity_id
_entity_poly.type
_entity_poly.pdbx_seq_one_letter_code
_entity_poly.pdbx_strand_id
1 'polypeptide(L)'
;AYALIQHALPLDNVSAAETAARQVDLAKLDRAVLSAHAVGEAASKVAVFPTVRRILVEKQRDFARTPPGAVLDGRDIGTVVCPDADIKLYVTA
;
A
#
# COMPACT_ATOMS: atom_id res chain seq x y z
N ALA A 1 -6.43 -5.46 1.43
CA ALA A 1 -6.63 -6.82 1.99
C ALA A 1 -7.42 -6.80 3.30
N TYR A 2 -6.92 -6.15 4.37
CA TYR A 2 -7.62 -6.13 5.67
C TYR A 2 -9.10 -5.70 5.58
N ALA A 3 -9.40 -4.62 4.86
CA ALA A 3 -10.78 -4.17 4.66
C ALA A 3 -11.68 -5.25 4.02
N LEU A 4 -11.15 -6.05 3.08
CA LEU A 4 -11.92 -7.11 2.44
C LEU A 4 -12.22 -8.22 3.45
N ILE A 5 -11.24 -8.59 4.28
CA ILE A 5 -11.40 -9.58 5.34
C ILE A 5 -12.46 -9.12 6.35
N GLN A 6 -12.41 -7.86 6.78
CA GLN A 6 -13.37 -7.29 7.74
C GLN A 6 -14.81 -7.34 7.22
N HIS A 7 -15.00 -7.16 5.91
CA HIS A 7 -16.31 -7.22 5.28
C HIS A 7 -16.65 -8.62 4.70
N ALA A 8 -15.85 -9.64 5.01
CA ALA A 8 -15.99 -11.01 4.47
C ALA A 8 -16.07 -11.07 2.93
N LEU A 9 -15.38 -10.16 2.23
CA LEU A 9 -15.34 -10.08 0.78
C LEU A 9 -14.22 -10.98 0.22
N PRO A 10 -14.46 -11.67 -0.90
CA PRO A 10 -13.43 -12.47 -1.56
C PRO A 10 -12.20 -11.64 -1.95
N LEU A 11 -11.00 -12.19 -1.74
CA LEU A 11 -9.74 -11.49 -2.04
C LEU A 11 -9.47 -11.34 -3.54
N ASP A 12 -10.13 -12.14 -4.37
CA ASP A 12 -10.11 -12.07 -5.83
C ASP A 12 -11.14 -11.08 -6.41
N ASN A 13 -11.97 -10.47 -5.56
CA ASN A 13 -12.90 -9.43 -5.98
C ASN A 13 -12.16 -8.11 -6.22
N VAL A 14 -11.76 -7.89 -7.49
CA VAL A 14 -11.01 -6.71 -7.92
C VAL A 14 -11.77 -5.40 -7.62
N SER A 15 -13.08 -5.36 -7.85
CA SER A 15 -13.89 -4.14 -7.63
C SER A 15 -13.94 -3.75 -6.15
N ALA A 16 -14.10 -4.74 -5.26
CA ALA A 16 -14.01 -4.52 -3.82
C ALA A 16 -12.60 -4.08 -3.39
N ALA A 17 -11.56 -4.71 -3.97
CA ALA A 17 -10.18 -4.35 -3.71
C ALA A 17 -9.85 -2.90 -4.13
N GLU A 18 -10.32 -2.46 -5.29
CA GLU A 18 -10.19 -1.09 -5.76
C GLU A 18 -10.92 -0.09 -4.86
N THR A 19 -12.16 -0.42 -4.47
CA THR A 19 -12.96 0.42 -3.57
C THR A 19 -12.25 0.61 -2.24
N ALA A 20 -11.80 -0.49 -1.64
CA ALA A 20 -11.01 -0.46 -0.42
C ALA A 20 -9.73 0.37 -0.61
N ALA A 21 -8.99 0.16 -1.71
CA ALA A 21 -7.77 0.89 -1.99
C ALA A 21 -7.98 2.41 -2.09
N ARG A 22 -9.10 2.87 -2.68
CA ARG A 22 -9.45 4.30 -2.75
C ARG A 22 -9.79 4.89 -1.38
N GLN A 23 -10.43 4.10 -0.53
CA GLN A 23 -10.88 4.51 0.79
C GLN A 23 -9.82 4.38 1.89
N VAL A 24 -8.64 3.82 1.58
CA VAL A 24 -7.52 3.77 2.53
C VAL A 24 -7.17 5.17 3.04
N ASP A 25 -7.23 5.29 4.36
CA ASP A 25 -6.75 6.44 5.15
C ASP A 25 -5.40 6.06 5.79
N LEU A 26 -4.32 6.67 5.29
CA LEU A 26 -2.96 6.39 5.75
C LEU A 26 -2.73 6.83 7.22
N ALA A 27 -3.53 7.77 7.73
CA ALA A 27 -3.39 8.25 9.10
C ALA A 27 -4.04 7.32 10.14
N LYS A 28 -4.85 6.34 9.71
CA LYS A 28 -5.61 5.42 10.57
C LYS A 28 -5.18 3.97 10.46
N LEU A 29 -3.94 3.73 10.04
CA LEU A 29 -3.40 2.38 9.90
C LEU A 29 -3.00 1.81 11.26
N ASP A 30 -3.45 0.59 11.54
CA ASP A 30 -3.07 -0.17 12.74
C ASP A 30 -1.96 -1.18 12.39
N ARG A 31 -0.77 -0.97 12.97
CA ARG A 31 0.39 -1.84 12.73
C ARG A 31 0.18 -3.27 13.24
N ALA A 32 -0.46 -3.46 14.39
CA ALA A 32 -0.67 -4.79 14.97
C ALA A 32 -1.58 -5.62 14.05
N VAL A 33 -2.61 -4.99 13.50
CA VAL A 33 -3.50 -5.61 12.52
C VAL A 33 -2.78 -5.91 11.21
N LEU A 34 -2.07 -4.94 10.64
CA LEU A 34 -1.47 -5.07 9.32
C LEU A 34 -0.26 -6.02 9.28
N SER A 35 0.41 -6.21 10.42
CA SER A 35 1.52 -7.17 10.56
C SER A 35 1.08 -8.61 10.82
N ALA A 36 -0.22 -8.85 11.06
CA ALA A 36 -0.73 -10.19 11.27
C ALA A 36 -0.52 -11.07 10.02
N HIS A 37 -0.04 -12.30 10.23
CA HIS A 37 0.34 -13.22 9.15
C HIS A 37 -0.77 -13.41 8.10
N ALA A 38 -2.01 -13.62 8.54
CA ALA A 38 -3.16 -13.80 7.64
C ALA A 38 -3.43 -12.56 6.76
N VAL A 39 -3.19 -11.35 7.29
CA VAL A 39 -3.34 -10.10 6.52
C VAL A 39 -2.20 -9.96 5.51
N GLY A 40 -0.97 -10.34 5.88
CA GLY A 40 0.17 -10.40 4.97
C GLY A 40 -0.07 -11.33 3.78
N GLU A 41 -0.50 -12.57 4.04
CA GLU A 41 -0.84 -13.53 2.98
C GLU A 41 -1.95 -13.02 2.06
N ALA A 42 -2.98 -12.39 2.64
CA ALA A 42 -4.05 -11.78 1.87
C ALA A 42 -3.59 -10.56 1.06
N ALA A 43 -2.64 -9.78 1.57
CA ALA A 43 -2.07 -8.64 0.86
C ALA A 43 -1.35 -9.09 -0.41
N SER A 44 -0.59 -10.19 -0.35
CA SER A 44 0.07 -10.78 -1.53
C SER A 44 -0.93 -11.13 -2.63
N LYS A 45 -2.10 -11.69 -2.27
CA LYS A 45 -3.17 -12.03 -3.24
C LYS A 45 -3.79 -10.79 -3.89
N VAL A 46 -3.96 -9.70 -3.15
CA VAL A 46 -4.56 -8.46 -3.66
C VAL A 46 -3.55 -7.61 -4.43
N ALA A 47 -2.27 -7.69 -4.08
CA ALA A 47 -1.20 -6.89 -4.68
C ALA A 47 -0.94 -7.22 -6.16
N VAL A 48 -1.42 -8.37 -6.65
CA VAL A 48 -1.30 -8.74 -8.07
C VAL A 48 -2.17 -7.87 -8.99
N PHE A 49 -3.19 -7.18 -8.46
CA PHE A 49 -4.09 -6.36 -9.27
C PHE A 49 -3.44 -5.03 -9.66
N PRO A 50 -3.21 -4.77 -10.96
CA PRO A 50 -2.53 -3.56 -11.41
C PRO A 50 -3.27 -2.28 -11.04
N THR A 51 -4.61 -2.31 -11.04
CA THR A 51 -5.45 -1.15 -10.71
C THR A 51 -5.36 -0.78 -9.23
N VAL A 52 -5.33 -1.77 -8.33
CA VAL A 52 -5.08 -1.57 -6.90
C VAL A 52 -3.69 -0.97 -6.68
N ARG A 53 -2.66 -1.53 -7.33
CA ARG A 53 -1.30 -0.97 -7.25
C ARG A 53 -1.26 0.48 -7.71
N ARG A 54 -1.89 0.82 -8.84
CA ARG A 54 -1.96 2.19 -9.35
C ARG A 54 -2.56 3.15 -8.33
N ILE A 55 -3.71 2.81 -7.74
CA ILE A 55 -4.39 3.64 -6.72
C ILE A 55 -3.50 3.85 -5.50
N LEU A 56 -2.85 2.79 -5.00
CA LEU A 56 -1.99 2.89 -3.82
C LEU A 56 -0.69 3.64 -4.11
N VAL A 57 -0.14 3.55 -5.32
CA VAL A 57 1.03 4.33 -5.74
C VAL A 57 0.70 5.83 -5.79
N GLU A 58 -0.48 6.19 -6.31
CA GLU A 58 -0.96 7.58 -6.31
C GLU A 58 -1.03 8.14 -4.88
N LYS A 59 -1.66 7.39 -3.95
CA LYS A 59 -1.72 7.78 -2.53
C LYS A 59 -0.34 7.93 -1.88
N GLN A 60 0.60 7.03 -2.17
CA GLN A 60 1.97 7.14 -1.65
C GLN A 60 2.69 8.37 -2.17
N ARG A 61 2.53 8.71 -3.46
CA ARG A 61 3.09 9.92 -4.05
C ARG A 61 2.50 11.18 -3.43
N ASP A 62 1.21 11.18 -3.15
CA ASP A 62 0.54 12.31 -2.49
C ASP A 62 1.02 12.49 -1.05
N PHE A 63 1.21 11.39 -0.32
CA PHE A 63 1.86 11.41 0.98
C PHE A 63 3.29 11.95 0.90
N ALA A 64 4.08 11.49 -0.08
CA ALA A 64 5.45 11.95 -0.28
C ALA A 64 5.57 13.46 -0.55
N ARG A 65 4.57 14.05 -1.21
CA ARG A 65 4.51 15.49 -1.51
C ARG A 65 4.01 16.35 -0.35
N THR A 66 3.54 15.75 0.74
CA THR A 66 3.01 16.49 1.89
C THR A 66 4.17 17.12 2.70
N PRO A 67 4.18 18.45 2.93
CA PRO A 67 5.21 19.10 3.73
C PRO A 67 5.27 18.58 5.18
N PRO A 68 6.47 18.55 5.81
CA PRO A 68 7.77 19.01 5.30
C PRO A 68 8.47 18.01 4.36
N GLY A 69 7.83 16.89 4.06
CA GLY A 69 8.36 15.76 3.31
C GLY A 69 8.01 14.44 3.98
N ALA A 70 8.44 13.31 3.41
CA ALA A 70 8.15 11.99 3.95
C ALA A 70 9.34 11.03 3.80
N VAL A 71 9.42 10.07 4.72
CA VAL A 71 10.25 8.88 4.59
C VAL A 71 9.33 7.72 4.21
N LEU A 72 9.61 7.09 3.07
CA LEU A 72 8.85 5.94 2.57
C LEU A 72 9.76 4.71 2.58
N ASP A 73 9.25 3.62 3.16
CA ASP A 73 9.89 2.31 3.17
C ASP A 73 9.08 1.33 2.31
N GLY A 74 9.77 0.47 1.56
CA GLY A 74 9.16 -0.49 0.65
C GLY A 74 10.09 -0.99 -0.46
N ARG A 75 9.60 -1.95 -1.24
CA ARG A 75 10.40 -2.67 -2.25
C ARG A 75 10.71 -1.85 -3.51
N ASP A 76 9.78 -1.02 -3.95
CA ASP A 76 9.83 -0.31 -5.24
C ASP A 76 9.68 1.22 -5.09
N ILE A 77 10.03 1.76 -3.91
CA ILE A 77 9.88 3.19 -3.62
C ILE A 77 10.74 4.03 -4.56
N GLY A 78 12.07 3.82 -4.59
CA GLY A 78 13.00 4.64 -5.36
C GLY A 78 13.03 4.37 -6.87
N THR A 79 12.34 3.32 -7.35
CA THR A 79 12.32 2.90 -8.76
C THR A 79 10.95 3.08 -9.42
N VAL A 80 9.85 2.97 -8.67
CA VAL A 80 8.48 3.05 -9.22
C VAL A 80 7.67 4.18 -8.57
N VAL A 81 7.66 4.27 -7.24
CA VAL A 81 6.79 5.23 -6.54
C VAL A 81 7.33 6.65 -6.64
N CYS A 82 8.57 6.86 -6.20
CA CYS A 82 9.27 8.15 -6.17
C CYS A 82 10.63 8.01 -6.91
N PRO A 83 10.62 7.87 -8.25
CA PRO A 83 11.85 7.77 -9.03
C PRO A 83 12.69 9.05 -8.97
N ASP A 84 12.09 10.18 -8.61
CA ASP A 84 12.77 11.48 -8.49
C ASP A 84 13.02 11.88 -7.02
N ALA A 85 12.95 10.93 -6.07
CA ALA A 85 13.23 11.21 -4.66
C ALA A 85 14.64 11.79 -4.45
N ASP A 86 14.76 12.81 -3.60
CA ASP A 86 16.03 13.49 -3.29
C ASP A 86 17.10 12.52 -2.75
N ILE A 87 16.67 11.55 -1.94
CA ILE A 87 17.53 10.54 -1.31
C ILE A 87 16.88 9.17 -1.49
N LYS A 88 17.69 8.17 -1.88
CA LYS A 88 17.27 6.77 -2.00
C LYS A 88 18.22 5.87 -1.24
N LEU A 89 17.69 5.05 -0.34
CA LEU A 89 18.45 4.08 0.44
C LEU A 89 18.02 2.66 0.02
N TYR A 90 18.99 1.77 -0.21
CA TYR A 90 18.74 0.34 -0.41
C TYR A 90 19.43 -0.44 0.70
N VAL A 91 18.66 -1.10 1.55
CA VAL A 91 19.16 -1.88 2.69
C VAL A 91 19.26 -3.34 2.27
N THR A 92 20.44 -3.94 2.46
CA THR A 92 20.73 -5.36 2.19
C THR A 92 21.38 -5.97 3.43
N ALA A 93 21.23 -7.29 3.63
CA ALA A 93 21.77 -8.04 4.77
C ALA A 93 22.17 -9.45 4.34
#